data_AF-A0A7V0YTE2-F1
#
_entry.id   AF-A0A7V0YTE2-F1
#
_cell.length_a   1.000
_cell.length_b   1.000
_cell.length_c   1.000
_cell.angle_alpha   90.00
_cell.angle_beta   90.00
_cell.angle_gamma   90.00
#
_symmetry.space_group_name_H-M   'P 1'
#
loop_
_entity.id
_entity.type
_entity.pdbx_description
1 polymer ?
#
loop_
_entity_poly.entity_id
_entity_poly.type
_entity_poly.pdbx_seq_one_letter_code
_entity_poly.pdbx_strand_id
1 'polypeptide(L)'
;MKTFISIIIISMLLALILIAAEKVISAEIKDVRFSSEPTKTRVVFELDENTQYKSQYDKENNITLSISKAKLNESSKSFELKNGLVKDLFVKQSNDDTDARIS
;
A
#
# COMPACT_ATOMS: atom_id res chain seq x y z
N MET A 1 23.33 34.84 -28.97
CA MET A 1 23.81 33.48 -28.64
C MET A 1 23.90 33.24 -27.13
N LYS A 2 24.53 34.13 -26.33
CA LYS A 2 24.63 33.99 -24.86
C LYS A 2 23.27 33.91 -24.14
N THR A 3 22.29 34.70 -24.56
CA THR A 3 20.93 34.71 -23.98
C THR A 3 20.14 33.43 -24.24
N PHE A 4 20.29 32.81 -25.41
CA PHE A 4 19.63 31.54 -25.73
C PHE A 4 20.18 30.37 -24.91
N ILE A 5 21.50 30.33 -24.71
CA ILE A 5 22.15 29.30 -23.89
C ILE A 5 21.72 29.42 -22.42
N SER A 6 21.62 30.64 -21.88
CA SER A 6 21.14 30.87 -20.52
C SER A 6 19.70 30.41 -20.29
N ILE A 7 18.80 30.60 -21.25
CA ILE A 7 17.39 30.15 -21.15
C ILE A 7 17.30 28.63 -21.10
N ILE A 8 18.09 27.93 -21.94
CA ILE A 8 18.12 26.47 -21.97
C ILE A 8 18.59 25.92 -20.62
N ILE A 9 19.69 26.47 -20.08
CA ILE A 9 20.26 26.05 -18.79
C ILE A 9 19.24 26.27 -17.65
N ILE A 10 18.56 27.42 -17.62
CA ILE A 10 17.54 27.70 -16.59
C ILE A 10 16.36 26.74 -16.70
N SER A 11 15.88 26.44 -17.92
CA SER A 11 14.78 25.49 -18.10
C SER A 11 15.15 24.07 -17.66
N MET A 12 16.39 23.65 -17.93
CA MET A 12 16.89 22.33 -17.54
C MET A 12 17.02 22.23 -16.02
N LEU A 13 17.48 23.30 -15.36
CA LEU A 13 17.57 23.37 -13.90
C LEU A 13 16.18 23.34 -13.26
N LEU A 14 15.18 24.01 -13.85
CA LEU A 14 13.80 23.96 -13.39
C LEU A 14 13.20 22.54 -13.49
N ALA A 15 13.47 21.85 -14.60
CA ALA A 15 13.02 20.47 -14.81
C ALA A 15 13.66 19.50 -13.80
N LEU A 16 14.94 19.68 -13.48
CA LEU A 16 15.64 18.90 -12.46
C LEU A 16 15.04 19.09 -11.05
N ILE A 17 14.62 20.31 -10.71
CA ILE A 17 13.96 20.60 -9.42
C ILE A 17 12.59 19.94 -9.35
N LEU A 18 11.82 19.93 -10.44
CA LEU A 18 10.50 19.29 -10.50
C LEU A 18 10.58 17.76 -10.31
N ILE A 19 11.61 17.11 -10.87
CA ILE A 19 11.81 15.66 -10.73
C ILE A 19 12.26 15.29 -9.29
N ALA A 20 13.04 16.15 -8.65
CA ALA A 20 13.51 15.92 -7.28
C ALA A 20 12.39 16.09 -6.21
N ALA A 21 11.25 16.67 -6.58
CA ALA A 21 10.15 16.97 -5.66
C ALA A 21 9.16 15.81 -5.44
N GLU A 22 9.27 14.70 -6.19
CA GLU A 22 8.51 13.49 -5.91
C GLU A 22 9.06 12.79 -4.66
N LYS A 23 8.79 13.35 -3.48
CA LYS A 23 8.78 12.54 -2.26
C LYS A 23 7.74 11.46 -2.48
N VAL A 24 8.18 10.22 -2.58
CA VAL A 24 7.31 9.05 -2.49
C VAL A 24 6.75 9.05 -1.07
N ILE A 25 5.61 9.70 -0.88
CA ILE A 25 4.88 9.61 0.37
C ILE A 25 4.30 8.21 0.40
N SER A 26 4.71 7.46 1.42
CA SER A 26 4.27 6.09 1.62
C SER A 26 3.13 6.14 2.62
N ALA A 27 1.96 5.66 2.22
CA ALA A 27 0.80 5.59 3.09
C ALA A 27 1.11 4.69 4.30
N GLU A 28 0.70 5.07 5.49
CA GLU A 28 0.87 4.26 6.69
C GLU A 28 -0.43 3.55 7.03
N ILE A 29 -0.35 2.23 7.27
CA ILE A 29 -1.46 1.46 7.81
C ILE A 29 -1.55 1.73 9.31
N LYS A 30 -2.52 2.54 9.71
CA LYS A 30 -2.77 2.91 11.11
C LYS A 30 -3.39 1.78 11.89
N ASP A 31 -4.35 1.08 11.27
CA ASP A 31 -5.10 0.03 11.93
C ASP A 31 -5.64 -0.99 10.92
N VAL A 32 -5.93 -2.19 11.42
CA VAL A 32 -6.57 -3.27 10.68
C VAL A 32 -7.71 -3.82 11.51
N ARG A 33 -8.94 -3.61 11.03
CA ARG A 33 -10.17 -3.98 11.73
C ARG A 33 -10.93 -5.04 10.97
N PHE A 34 -11.72 -5.82 11.69
CA PHE A 34 -12.58 -6.82 11.07
C PHE A 34 -13.94 -6.88 11.75
N SER A 35 -14.95 -7.26 10.96
CA SER A 35 -16.30 -7.53 11.44
C SER A 35 -16.88 -8.71 10.68
N SER A 36 -17.58 -9.59 11.39
CA SER A 36 -18.09 -10.83 10.81
C SER A 36 -19.61 -10.87 10.94
N GLU A 37 -20.28 -11.20 9.85
CA GLU A 37 -21.70 -11.52 9.77
C GLU A 37 -21.84 -12.98 9.30
N PRO A 38 -23.01 -13.63 9.45
CA PRO A 38 -23.17 -15.04 9.10
C PRO A 38 -22.78 -15.41 7.66
N THR A 39 -22.83 -14.46 6.72
CA THR A 39 -22.57 -14.69 5.29
C THR A 39 -21.39 -13.91 4.73
N LYS A 40 -20.75 -13.05 5.55
CA LYS A 40 -19.63 -12.21 5.08
C LYS A 40 -18.68 -11.83 6.21
N THR A 41 -17.40 -11.75 5.87
CA THR A 41 -16.38 -11.13 6.71
C THR A 41 -15.89 -9.86 6.02
N ARG A 42 -15.86 -8.75 6.74
CA ARG A 42 -15.28 -7.49 6.28
C ARG A 42 -13.96 -7.28 7.00
N VAL A 43 -12.89 -7.06 6.22
CA VAL A 43 -11.58 -6.60 6.69
C VAL A 43 -11.38 -5.18 6.20
N VAL A 44 -10.95 -4.28 7.07
CA VAL A 44 -10.75 -2.86 6.80
C VAL A 44 -9.31 -2.50 7.17
N PHE A 45 -8.58 -1.94 6.20
CA PHE A 45 -7.27 -1.34 6.40
C PHE A 45 -7.45 0.17 6.48
N GLU A 46 -7.08 0.78 7.61
CA GLU A 46 -7.10 2.23 7.77
C GLU A 46 -5.75 2.80 7.36
N LEU A 47 -5.78 3.71 6.37
CA LEU A 47 -4.61 4.36 5.79
C LEU A 47 -4.71 5.87 6.04
N ASP A 48 -3.58 6.54 6.29
CA ASP A 48 -3.53 8.00 6.36
C ASP A 48 -3.57 8.69 4.99
N GLU A 49 -3.17 7.97 3.94
CA GLU A 49 -3.21 8.44 2.57
C GLU A 49 -3.84 7.41 1.62
N ASN A 50 -4.42 7.91 0.53
CA ASN A 50 -4.93 7.04 -0.52
C ASN A 50 -3.76 6.39 -1.27
N THR A 51 -3.86 5.09 -1.49
CA THR A 51 -2.90 4.36 -2.31
C THR A 51 -3.60 3.31 -3.18
N GLN A 52 -2.86 2.79 -4.14
CA GLN A 52 -3.31 1.72 -5.02
C GLN A 52 -3.20 0.37 -4.32
N TYR A 53 -4.09 -0.54 -4.69
CA TYR A 53 -4.03 -1.92 -4.22
C TYR A 53 -4.41 -2.88 -5.34
N LYS A 54 -3.98 -4.13 -5.20
CA LYS A 54 -4.35 -5.24 -6.08
C LYS A 54 -4.74 -6.44 -5.25
N SER A 55 -5.83 -7.10 -5.64
CA SER A 55 -6.27 -8.36 -5.03
C SER A 55 -6.11 -9.53 -5.99
N GLN A 56 -5.77 -10.70 -5.46
CA GLN A 56 -5.71 -11.96 -6.20
C GLN A 56 -6.29 -13.09 -5.36
N TYR A 57 -6.99 -14.00 -6.03
CA TYR A 57 -7.45 -15.27 -5.46
C TYR A 57 -6.51 -16.39 -5.87
N ASP A 58 -6.16 -17.27 -4.95
CA ASP A 58 -5.40 -18.47 -5.25
C ASP A 58 -6.30 -19.72 -5.40
N LYS A 59 -5.68 -20.87 -5.67
CA LYS A 59 -6.39 -22.14 -5.87
C LYS A 59 -7.00 -22.72 -4.59
N GLU A 60 -6.56 -22.23 -3.43
CA GLU A 60 -7.01 -22.66 -2.12
C GLU A 60 -8.11 -21.74 -1.55
N ASN A 61 -8.60 -20.79 -2.37
CA ASN A 61 -9.55 -19.74 -2.00
C ASN A 61 -9.00 -18.70 -1.02
N ASN A 62 -7.68 -18.57 -0.90
CA ASN A 62 -7.09 -17.46 -0.17
C ASN A 62 -7.17 -16.18 -1.01
N ILE A 63 -7.29 -15.04 -0.32
CA ILE A 63 -7.22 -13.72 -0.94
C ILE A 63 -5.90 -13.08 -0.54
N THR A 64 -5.08 -12.71 -1.52
CA THR A 64 -3.90 -11.88 -1.32
C THR A 64 -4.21 -10.46 -1.77
N LEU A 65 -3.98 -9.49 -0.90
CA LEU A 65 -4.11 -8.06 -1.14
C LEU A 65 -2.72 -7.42 -1.04
N SER A 66 -2.23 -6.82 -2.12
CA SER A 66 -1.00 -6.02 -2.11
C SER A 66 -1.37 -4.55 -2.16
N ILE A 67 -0.95 -3.79 -1.14
CA ILE A 67 -1.19 -2.36 -1.00
C ILE A 67 0.13 -1.64 -1.35
N SER A 68 0.12 -0.92 -2.46
CA SER A 68 1.33 -0.30 -3.01
C SER A 68 1.82 0.84 -2.15
N LYS A 69 3.15 0.99 -2.01
CA LYS A 69 3.77 2.10 -1.28
C LYS A 69 3.20 2.28 0.14
N ALA A 70 2.76 1.19 0.78
CA ALA A 70 2.18 1.21 2.10
C ALA A 70 3.15 0.65 3.13
N LYS A 71 3.30 1.37 4.24
CA LYS A 71 4.09 0.99 5.40
C LYS A 71 3.21 0.45 6.51
N LEU A 72 3.58 -0.72 7.01
CA LEU A 72 3.07 -1.27 8.25
C LEU A 72 3.95 -0.80 9.42
N ASN A 73 3.33 -0.37 10.51
CA ASN A 73 4.06 0.08 11.70
C ASN A 73 4.93 -1.04 12.34
N GLU A 74 4.56 -2.28 12.10
CA GLU A 74 5.32 -3.48 12.48
C GLU A 74 5.72 -4.25 11.21
N SER A 75 6.75 -5.11 11.26
CA SER A 75 7.17 -5.87 10.07
C SER A 75 6.13 -6.91 9.63
N SER A 76 5.31 -7.40 10.55
CA SER A 76 4.15 -8.26 10.28
C SER A 76 3.16 -8.25 11.44
N LYS A 77 1.90 -8.60 11.15
CA LYS A 77 0.83 -8.76 12.12
C LYS A 77 -0.10 -9.91 11.71
N SER A 78 -0.52 -10.73 12.67
CA SER A 78 -1.42 -11.86 12.44
C SER A 78 -2.67 -11.74 13.31
N PHE A 79 -3.82 -12.06 12.73
CA PHE A 79 -5.11 -12.03 13.41
C PHE A 79 -5.83 -13.36 13.21
N GLU A 80 -6.31 -13.95 14.30
CA GLU A 80 -7.20 -15.11 14.24
C GLU A 80 -8.65 -14.62 14.26
N LEU A 81 -9.40 -14.89 13.19
CA LEU A 81 -10.81 -14.45 13.08
C LEU A 81 -11.80 -15.57 13.43
N LYS A 82 -11.43 -16.84 13.24
CA LYS A 82 -12.18 -18.05 13.67
C LYS A 82 -13.71 -17.97 13.45
N ASN A 83 -14.15 -17.36 12.35
CA ASN A 83 -15.57 -17.05 12.11
C ASN A 83 -16.23 -17.96 11.05
N GLY A 84 -15.53 -19.02 10.62
CA GLY A 84 -15.99 -20.00 9.62
C GLY A 84 -15.82 -19.56 8.17
N LEU A 85 -15.70 -18.25 7.90
CA LEU A 85 -15.47 -17.70 6.56
C LEU A 85 -14.00 -17.28 6.35
N VAL A 86 -13.36 -16.81 7.41
CA VAL A 86 -11.96 -16.44 7.47
C VAL A 86 -11.37 -17.11 8.72
N LYS A 87 -10.36 -17.94 8.49
CA LYS A 87 -9.55 -18.59 9.51
C LYS A 87 -8.54 -17.59 10.07
N ASP A 88 -7.73 -17.00 9.21
CA ASP A 88 -6.62 -16.13 9.58
C ASP A 88 -6.39 -14.98 8.60
N LEU A 89 -5.93 -13.86 9.14
CA LEU A 89 -5.46 -12.71 8.39
C LEU A 89 -3.99 -12.46 8.75
N PHE A 90 -3.10 -12.54 7.77
CA PHE A 90 -1.69 -12.28 7.93
C PHE A 90 -1.28 -11.07 7.10
N VAL A 91 -0.72 -10.04 7.74
CA VAL A 91 -0.27 -8.80 7.11
C VAL A 91 1.25 -8.68 7.27
N LYS A 92 1.97 -8.33 6.20
CA LYS A 92 3.44 -8.28 6.20
C LYS A 92 3.96 -7.17 5.28
N GLN A 93 5.00 -6.49 5.72
CA GLN A 93 5.77 -5.58 4.86
C GLN A 93 6.61 -6.38 3.83
N SER A 94 6.51 -6.00 2.55
CA SER A 94 7.23 -6.60 1.43
C SER A 94 7.87 -5.49 0.59
N ASN A 95 9.15 -5.19 0.84
CA ASN A 95 9.83 -4.01 0.30
C ASN A 95 9.04 -2.72 0.61
N ASP A 96 8.66 -1.96 -0.42
CA ASP A 96 7.88 -0.72 -0.30
C ASP A 96 6.37 -0.95 -0.21
N ASP A 97 5.90 -2.19 -0.36
CA ASP A 97 4.48 -2.55 -0.35
C ASP A 97 4.10 -3.30 0.93
N THR A 98 2.81 -3.34 1.24
CA THR A 98 2.28 -4.23 2.29
C THR A 98 1.39 -5.30 1.67
N ASP A 99 1.69 -6.56 1.98
CA ASP A 99 0.88 -7.71 1.55
C ASP A 99 0.01 -8.20 2.71
N ALA A 100 -1.25 -8.50 2.42
CA ALA A 100 -2.17 -9.16 3.34
C ALA A 100 -2.73 -10.43 2.71
N ARG A 101 -2.66 -11.54 3.45
CA ARG A 101 -3.23 -12.84 3.10
C ARG A 101 -4.41 -13.15 4.00
N ILE A 102 -5.56 -13.43 3.40
CA ILE A 102 -6.80 -13.82 4.06
C ILE A 102 -7.06 -15.28 3.69
N SER A 103 -7.14 -16.14 4.70
CA SER A 103 -7.32 -17.59 4.60
C SER A 103 -8.50 -18.06 5.44
#